data_AF-A0A7C5AQR6-F1
#
_entry.id   AF-A0A7C5AQR6-F1
#
_cell.length_a   1.000
_cell.length_b   1.000
_cell.length_c   1.000
_cell.angle_alpha   90.00
_cell.angle_beta   90.00
_cell.angle_gamma   90.00
#
_symmetry.space_group_name_H-M   'P 1'
#
loop_
_entity.id
_entity.type
_entity.pdbx_description
1 polymer ?
#
loop_
_entity_poly.entity_id
_entity_poly.type
_entity_poly.pdbx_seq_one_letter_code
_entity_poly.pdbx_strand_id
1 'polypeptide(L)'
;MRKLTLPLLSALLLLLAGVGLIQVARGQGPGTQVVAREAQGTDVREILAPEQIDAPQPDIGFIDSPTVVCYQPNAARDACYINWYYMAVDAAPNYLITMTVTIAPMGIVGQVHGFFQTLMHVPYGMFGDGFQVPCGVPGAGGNPRLGNAYSWTIRARDSAGLGAANYGMVYCPAYVP
;
A
#
# COMPACT_ATOMS: atom_id res chain seq x y z
N MET A 1 13.50 0.28 -77.21
CA MET A 1 14.01 0.23 -75.82
C MET A 1 13.36 1.26 -74.87
N ARG A 2 12.75 2.36 -75.35
CA ARG A 2 12.06 3.37 -74.51
C ARG A 2 10.78 2.94 -73.77
N LYS A 3 10.22 1.75 -74.03
CA LYS A 3 8.95 1.31 -73.42
C LYS A 3 9.10 0.59 -72.07
N LEU A 4 10.34 0.26 -71.67
CA LEU A 4 10.62 -0.44 -70.41
C LEU A 4 11.05 0.48 -69.26
N THR A 5 11.33 1.76 -69.53
CA THR A 5 11.84 2.70 -68.51
C THR A 5 10.75 3.14 -67.53
N LEU A 6 9.50 3.26 -67.99
CA LEU A 6 8.38 3.67 -67.16
C LEU A 6 8.02 2.64 -66.06
N PRO A 7 7.84 1.33 -66.36
CA PRO A 7 7.50 0.36 -65.32
C PRO A 7 8.65 0.14 -64.31
N LEU A 8 9.91 0.30 -64.73
CA LEU A 8 11.07 0.18 -63.86
C LEU A 8 11.15 1.31 -62.83
N LEU A 9 10.85 2.55 -63.24
CA LEU A 9 10.77 3.69 -62.34
C LEU A 9 9.63 3.55 -61.32
N SER A 10 8.47 3.05 -61.75
CA SER A 10 7.34 2.79 -60.85
C SER A 10 7.66 1.72 -59.81
N ALA A 11 8.31 0.61 -60.22
CA ALA A 11 8.72 -0.45 -59.31
C ALA A 11 9.76 0.04 -58.28
N LEU A 12 10.71 0.87 -58.71
CA LEU A 12 11.72 1.46 -57.82
C LEU A 12 11.10 2.40 -56.78
N LEU A 13 10.14 3.24 -57.19
CA LEU A 13 9.41 4.14 -56.29
C LEU A 13 8.60 3.38 -55.24
N LEU A 14 7.94 2.29 -55.64
CA LEU A 14 7.19 1.42 -54.72
C LEU A 14 8.12 0.71 -53.72
N LEU A 15 9.29 0.26 -54.16
CA LEU A 15 10.32 -0.32 -53.29
C LEU A 15 10.84 0.69 -52.27
N LEU A 16 11.13 1.93 -52.69
CA LEU A 16 11.60 3.00 -51.80
C LEU A 16 10.53 3.39 -50.78
N ALA A 17 9.26 3.48 -51.19
CA ALA A 17 8.15 3.74 -50.29
C ALA A 17 7.94 2.61 -49.27
N GLY A 18 8.06 1.35 -49.70
CA GLY A 18 7.96 0.19 -48.81
C GLY A 18 9.07 0.15 -47.75
N VAL A 19 10.32 0.46 -48.13
CA VAL A 19 11.45 0.51 -47.18
C VAL A 19 11.30 1.66 -46.19
N GLY A 20 10.77 2.81 -46.62
CA GLY A 20 10.49 3.95 -45.74
C GLY A 20 9.45 3.63 -44.66
N LEU A 21 8.37 2.91 -45.02
CA LEU A 21 7.33 2.52 -44.07
C LEU A 21 7.81 1.50 -43.03
N ILE A 22 8.75 0.62 -43.38
CA ILE A 22 9.34 -0.38 -42.46
C ILE A 22 10.21 0.29 -41.38
N GLN A 23 10.88 1.39 -41.70
CA GLN A 23 11.70 2.15 -40.73
C GLN A 23 10.84 2.86 -39.68
N VAL A 24 9.68 3.41 -40.07
CA VAL A 24 8.76 4.11 -39.15
C VAL A 24 8.10 3.14 -38.15
N ALA A 25 7.82 1.91 -38.56
CA ALA A 25 7.23 0.90 -37.67
C ALA A 25 8.20 0.37 -36.59
N ARG A 26 9.52 0.49 -36.76
CA ARG A 26 10.52 -0.01 -35.78
C ARG A 26 10.84 0.98 -34.65
N GLY A 27 10.34 2.22 -34.71
CA GLY A 27 10.64 3.28 -33.74
C GLY A 27 9.61 3.50 -32.64
N GLN A 28 8.53 2.71 -32.56
CA GLN A 28 7.44 2.90 -31.59
C GLN A 28 7.41 1.86 -30.46
N GLY A 29 8.55 1.22 -30.17
CA GLY A 29 8.69 0.46 -28.93
C GLY A 29 8.84 1.40 -27.72
N PRO A 30 8.35 1.05 -26.52
CA PRO A 30 8.64 1.81 -25.32
C PRO A 30 10.15 1.98 -25.17
N GLY A 31 10.60 3.21 -24.91
CA GLY A 31 12.02 3.51 -24.73
C GLY A 31 12.62 2.60 -23.67
N THR A 32 13.80 2.05 -23.93
CA THR A 32 14.55 1.24 -22.97
C THR A 32 15.82 1.97 -22.59
N GLN A 33 16.10 2.06 -21.30
CA GLN A 33 17.34 2.61 -20.76
C GLN A 33 18.24 1.49 -20.23
N VAL A 34 19.55 1.66 -20.36
CA VAL A 34 20.55 0.74 -19.79
C VAL A 34 20.71 1.05 -18.30
N VAL A 35 20.22 0.16 -17.44
CA VAL A 35 20.32 0.30 -15.96
C VAL A 35 21.68 -0.15 -15.45
N ALA A 36 22.26 -1.17 -16.10
CA ALA A 36 23.58 -1.67 -15.75
C ALA A 36 24.28 -2.21 -16.99
N ARG A 37 25.60 -2.01 -17.05
CA ARG A 37 26.46 -2.47 -18.14
C ARG A 37 27.70 -3.11 -17.55
N GLU A 38 27.88 -4.40 -17.80
CA GLU A 38 29.11 -5.13 -17.49
C GLU A 38 29.87 -5.40 -18.79
N ALA A 39 31.18 -5.18 -18.76
CA ALA A 39 32.07 -5.52 -19.87
C ALA A 39 33.15 -6.48 -19.38
N GLN A 40 33.31 -7.62 -20.05
CA GLN A 40 34.38 -8.58 -19.80
C GLN A 40 35.07 -8.93 -21.12
N GLY A 41 36.22 -8.28 -21.37
CA GLY A 41 36.93 -8.40 -22.64
C GLY A 41 36.13 -7.74 -23.79
N THR A 42 35.74 -8.53 -24.78
CA THR A 42 34.90 -8.07 -25.91
C THR A 42 33.41 -8.22 -25.66
N ASP A 43 33.02 -8.93 -24.59
CA ASP A 43 31.63 -9.21 -24.31
C ASP A 43 31.04 -8.10 -23.43
N VAL A 44 29.87 -7.61 -23.85
CA VAL A 44 29.12 -6.57 -23.15
C VAL A 44 27.74 -7.12 -22.79
N ARG A 45 27.42 -7.09 -21.50
CA ARG A 45 26.10 -7.41 -20.97
C ARG A 45 25.43 -6.14 -20.49
N GLU A 46 24.28 -5.85 -21.07
CA GLU A 46 23.45 -4.70 -20.69
C GLU A 46 22.13 -5.19 -20.08
N ILE A 47 21.78 -4.64 -18.93
CA ILE A 47 20.47 -4.80 -18.33
C ILE A 47 19.63 -3.61 -18.78
N LEU A 48 18.67 -3.87 -19.66
CA LEU A 48 17.72 -2.88 -20.13
C LEU A 48 16.50 -2.88 -19.20
N ALA A 49 16.09 -1.70 -18.75
CA ALA A 49 14.77 -1.50 -18.17
C ALA A 49 13.96 -0.56 -19.06
N PRO A 50 12.63 -0.59 -18.97
CA PRO A 50 11.80 0.47 -19.52
C PRO A 50 12.31 1.83 -19.03
N GLU A 51 12.27 2.82 -19.91
CA GLU A 51 12.48 4.21 -19.55
C GLU A 51 11.55 4.54 -18.38
N GLN A 52 12.14 4.98 -17.28
CA GLN A 52 11.41 5.27 -16.06
C GLN A 52 10.54 6.48 -16.34
N ILE A 53 9.27 6.24 -16.61
CA ILE A 53 8.27 7.29 -16.66
C ILE A 53 8.19 7.79 -15.21
N ASP A 54 8.53 9.06 -15.00
CA ASP A 54 8.24 9.83 -13.77
C ASP A 54 6.71 9.98 -13.62
N ALA A 55 6.01 8.84 -13.53
CA ALA A 55 4.68 8.79 -13.00
C ALA A 55 4.81 8.96 -11.49
N PRO A 56 4.03 9.86 -10.84
CA PRO A 56 3.98 9.93 -9.40
C PRO A 56 3.76 8.53 -8.86
N GLN A 57 4.72 7.98 -8.11
CA GLN A 57 4.50 6.71 -7.46
C GLN A 57 3.29 6.90 -6.52
N PRO A 58 2.28 6.04 -6.62
CA PRO A 58 1.18 6.09 -5.67
C PRO A 58 1.76 5.77 -4.28
N ASP A 59 1.73 6.75 -3.41
CA ASP A 59 2.25 6.63 -2.05
C ASP A 59 1.06 6.46 -1.10
N ILE A 60 0.81 5.23 -0.65
CA ILE A 60 0.01 5.07 0.56
C ILE A 60 0.89 5.46 1.75
N GLY A 61 0.45 6.47 2.49
CA GLY A 61 1.14 6.99 3.64
C GLY A 61 1.16 6.02 4.82
N PHE A 62 1.95 6.38 5.84
CA PHE A 62 1.91 5.67 7.12
C PHE A 62 0.58 5.90 7.83
N ILE A 63 0.12 4.88 8.55
CA ILE A 63 -1.05 5.02 9.41
C ILE A 63 -0.64 5.74 10.68
N ASP A 64 -1.18 6.93 10.87
CA ASP A 64 -1.06 7.68 12.11
C ASP A 64 -2.16 7.24 13.09
N SER A 65 -1.75 6.71 14.24
CA SER A 65 -2.68 6.19 15.25
C SER A 65 -2.14 6.47 16.65
N PRO A 66 -2.09 7.74 17.08
CA PRO A 66 -1.47 8.10 18.33
C PRO A 66 -2.27 7.57 19.52
N THR A 67 -1.54 7.23 20.58
CA THR A 67 -2.13 7.00 21.91
C THR A 67 -3.20 5.91 21.92
N VAL A 68 -2.80 4.66 21.67
CA VAL A 68 -3.63 3.51 22.00
C VAL A 68 -3.79 3.42 23.52
N VAL A 69 -5.02 3.34 23.99
CA VAL A 69 -5.36 3.28 25.42
C VAL A 69 -6.20 2.05 25.66
N CYS A 70 -5.87 1.30 26.72
CA CYS A 70 -6.77 0.34 27.32
C CYS A 70 -7.22 0.88 28.68
N TYR A 71 -8.53 1.01 28.91
CA TYR A 71 -9.08 1.54 30.16
C TYR A 71 -10.19 0.64 30.71
N GLN A 72 -10.36 0.69 32.04
CA GLN A 72 -11.36 -0.08 32.78
C GLN A 72 -12.35 0.89 33.46
N PRO A 73 -13.58 1.04 32.93
CA PRO A 73 -14.56 1.95 33.51
C PRO A 73 -14.99 1.56 34.92
N ASN A 74 -15.02 0.26 35.21
CA ASN A 74 -15.43 -0.28 36.50
C ASN A 74 -14.43 -1.35 36.96
N ALA A 75 -13.68 -1.03 38.02
CA ALA A 75 -12.68 -1.92 38.60
C ALA A 75 -13.25 -3.28 39.09
N ALA A 76 -14.54 -3.34 39.41
CA ALA A 76 -15.21 -4.57 39.87
C ALA A 76 -15.63 -5.51 38.72
N ARG A 77 -15.38 -5.15 37.46
CA ARG A 77 -15.71 -5.98 36.28
C ARG A 77 -14.45 -6.28 35.48
N ASP A 78 -14.31 -7.52 35.02
CA ASP A 78 -13.25 -7.91 34.07
C ASP A 78 -13.58 -7.46 32.64
N ALA A 79 -13.77 -6.14 32.45
CA ALA A 79 -14.14 -5.54 31.18
C ALA A 79 -13.36 -4.23 30.98
N CYS A 80 -12.46 -4.28 30.01
CA CYS A 80 -11.65 -3.17 29.56
C CYS A 80 -12.01 -2.81 28.13
N TYR A 81 -11.67 -1.60 27.71
CA TYR A 81 -11.92 -1.11 26.35
C TYR A 81 -10.63 -0.57 25.75
N ILE A 82 -10.30 -1.04 24.55
CA ILE A 82 -9.17 -0.54 23.76
C ILE A 82 -9.69 0.48 22.75
N ASN A 83 -9.10 1.67 22.75
CA ASN A 83 -9.44 2.72 21.80
C ASN A 83 -8.20 3.55 21.41
N TRP A 84 -8.33 4.32 20.34
CA TRP A 84 -7.32 5.25 19.83
C TRP A 84 -7.90 6.66 19.85
N TYR A 85 -7.06 7.67 20.01
CA TYR A 85 -7.51 9.06 19.88
C TYR A 85 -8.05 9.35 18.47
N TYR A 86 -7.32 8.88 17.46
CA TYR A 86 -7.80 8.71 16.09
C TYR A 86 -6.93 7.68 15.37
N MET A 87 -7.38 7.27 14.18
CA MET A 87 -6.55 6.59 13.18
C MET A 87 -6.69 7.32 11.86
N ALA A 88 -5.59 7.61 11.19
CA ALA A 88 -5.58 8.35 9.93
C ALA A 88 -4.57 7.77 8.94
N VAL A 89 -4.86 7.86 7.66
CA VAL A 89 -3.93 7.48 6.58
C VAL A 89 -4.27 8.30 5.34
N ASP A 90 -3.25 8.73 4.61
CA ASP A 90 -3.37 9.38 3.30
C ASP A 90 -2.91 8.42 2.19
N ALA A 91 -3.46 8.56 0.99
CA ALA A 91 -3.12 7.75 -0.18
C ALA A 91 -3.18 8.55 -1.49
N ALA A 92 -3.01 9.88 -1.47
CA ALA A 92 -3.08 10.68 -2.69
C ALA A 92 -2.01 10.20 -3.71
N PRO A 93 -2.37 10.04 -5.01
CA PRO A 93 -3.62 10.42 -5.66
C PRO A 93 -4.74 9.36 -5.66
N ASN A 94 -4.52 8.20 -5.05
CA ASN A 94 -5.50 7.11 -4.96
C ASN A 94 -6.55 7.34 -3.88
N TYR A 95 -7.59 6.51 -3.91
CA TYR A 95 -8.65 6.54 -2.90
C TYR A 95 -8.48 5.40 -1.90
N LEU A 96 -8.68 5.68 -0.62
CA LEU A 96 -8.71 4.66 0.41
C LEU A 96 -10.01 3.86 0.34
N ILE A 97 -9.89 2.54 0.29
CA ILE A 97 -11.04 1.62 0.22
C ILE A 97 -11.38 1.10 1.61
N THR A 98 -10.37 0.68 2.38
CA THR A 98 -10.61 0.04 3.68
C THR A 98 -9.55 0.38 4.71
N MET A 99 -9.95 0.47 5.98
CA MET A 99 -9.09 0.35 7.14
C MET A 99 -9.62 -0.72 8.09
N THR A 100 -8.79 -1.67 8.48
CA THR A 100 -9.16 -2.80 9.34
C THR A 100 -8.35 -2.75 10.63
N VAL A 101 -9.03 -2.92 11.75
CA VAL A 101 -8.42 -3.04 13.09
C VAL A 101 -8.53 -4.50 13.53
N THR A 102 -7.39 -5.09 13.82
CA THR A 102 -7.26 -6.44 14.37
C THR A 102 -6.65 -6.35 15.76
N ILE A 103 -7.19 -7.10 16.72
CA ILE A 103 -6.61 -7.22 18.06
C ILE A 103 -6.51 -8.72 18.37
N ALA A 104 -5.32 -9.21 18.68
CA ALA A 104 -5.11 -10.62 18.98
C ALA A 104 -5.43 -10.90 20.46
N PRO A 105 -6.10 -12.02 20.80
CA PRO A 105 -6.46 -13.13 19.91
C PRO A 105 -7.84 -13.00 19.23
N MET A 106 -8.55 -11.88 19.41
CA MET A 106 -9.95 -11.72 18.97
C MET A 106 -10.15 -11.67 17.45
N GLY A 107 -9.12 -11.28 16.70
CA GLY A 107 -9.20 -11.14 15.24
C GLY A 107 -9.64 -9.73 14.84
N ILE A 108 -10.40 -9.63 13.74
CA ILE A 108 -10.87 -8.34 13.21
C ILE A 108 -11.98 -7.81 14.12
N VAL A 109 -11.76 -6.64 14.71
CA VAL A 109 -12.72 -5.99 15.62
C VAL A 109 -13.32 -4.72 15.03
N GLY A 110 -12.68 -4.12 14.03
CA GLY A 110 -13.16 -2.93 13.35
C GLY A 110 -12.85 -2.97 11.86
N GLN A 111 -13.80 -2.51 11.05
CA GLN A 111 -13.63 -2.37 9.60
C GLN A 111 -14.33 -1.10 9.13
N VAL A 112 -13.54 -0.17 8.61
CA VAL A 112 -14.01 1.10 8.04
C VAL A 112 -13.83 1.03 6.54
N HIS A 113 -14.84 1.49 5.80
CA HIS A 113 -14.81 1.58 4.35
C HIS A 113 -14.76 3.04 3.93
N GLY A 114 -13.86 3.36 3.01
CA GLY A 114 -13.75 4.68 2.41
C GLY A 114 -14.52 4.76 1.09
N PHE A 115 -14.86 5.98 0.69
CA PHE A 115 -15.53 6.26 -0.58
C PHE A 115 -14.94 7.52 -1.21
N PHE A 116 -14.13 7.37 -2.26
CA PHE A 116 -13.49 8.45 -3.03
C PHE A 116 -12.75 9.52 -2.19
N GLN A 117 -12.10 9.11 -1.10
CA GLN A 117 -11.30 10.01 -0.26
C GLN A 117 -9.83 9.59 -0.33
N THR A 118 -8.94 10.57 -0.49
CA THR A 118 -7.48 10.36 -0.42
C THR A 118 -6.99 10.30 1.03
N LEU A 119 -7.79 10.78 1.98
CA LEU A 119 -7.52 10.74 3.42
C LEU A 119 -8.67 9.99 4.12
N MET A 120 -8.35 8.98 4.90
CA MET A 120 -9.29 8.30 5.78
C MET A 120 -8.94 8.65 7.22
N HIS A 121 -9.85 9.32 7.93
CA HIS A 121 -9.71 9.70 9.33
C HIS A 121 -10.83 9.08 10.15
N VAL A 122 -10.48 8.29 11.15
CA VAL A 122 -11.38 7.56 12.05
C VAL A 122 -11.17 8.11 13.47
N PRO A 123 -12.01 9.05 13.93
CA PRO A 123 -11.91 9.58 15.29
C PRO A 123 -12.37 8.56 16.34
N TYR A 124 -11.92 8.72 17.58
CA TYR A 124 -12.23 7.80 18.70
C TYR A 124 -13.73 7.49 18.86
N GLY A 125 -14.60 8.48 18.59
CA GLY A 125 -16.05 8.36 18.78
C GLY A 125 -16.74 7.43 17.79
N MET A 126 -16.11 7.05 16.68
CA MET A 126 -16.72 6.12 15.70
C MET A 126 -16.93 4.71 16.25
N PHE A 127 -16.14 4.29 17.24
CA PHE A 127 -16.27 2.98 17.89
C PHE A 127 -16.91 3.05 19.29
N GLY A 128 -17.54 4.18 19.64
CA GLY A 128 -18.11 4.39 20.97
C GLY A 128 -17.04 4.31 22.07
N ASP A 129 -17.25 3.42 23.04
CA ASP A 129 -16.29 3.17 24.13
C ASP A 129 -15.01 2.45 23.65
N GLY A 130 -15.00 1.90 22.43
CA GLY A 130 -13.90 1.13 21.86
C GLY A 130 -14.18 -0.38 21.86
N PHE A 131 -13.13 -1.17 21.73
CA PHE A 131 -13.23 -2.63 21.61
C PHE A 131 -13.08 -3.28 22.97
N GLN A 132 -14.14 -3.96 23.42
CA GLN A 132 -14.16 -4.62 24.73
C GLN A 132 -13.23 -5.84 24.76
N VAL A 133 -12.40 -5.93 25.79
CA VAL A 133 -11.48 -7.04 26.08
C VAL A 133 -11.50 -7.39 27.57
N PRO A 134 -11.13 -8.62 27.96
CA PRO A 134 -10.91 -8.90 29.38
C PRO A 134 -9.70 -8.13 29.90
N CYS A 135 -9.84 -7.49 31.05
CA CYS A 135 -8.73 -6.79 31.69
C CYS A 135 -7.67 -7.79 32.16
N GLY A 136 -8.08 -8.93 32.73
CA GLY A 136 -7.21 -9.97 33.26
C GLY A 136 -6.64 -9.67 34.65
N VAL A 137 -6.26 -10.72 35.37
CA VAL A 137 -5.63 -10.62 36.70
C VAL A 137 -4.23 -9.97 36.63
N PRO A 138 -3.70 -9.44 37.74
CA PRO A 138 -2.33 -8.91 37.77
C PRO A 138 -1.32 -9.94 37.25
N GLY A 139 -0.47 -9.53 36.31
CA GLY A 139 0.56 -10.40 35.72
C GLY A 139 0.12 -11.17 34.48
N ALA A 140 -1.17 -11.15 34.09
CA ALA A 140 -1.67 -11.95 32.97
C ALA A 140 -0.98 -11.63 31.63
N GLY A 141 -0.61 -10.37 31.40
CA GLY A 141 0.16 -9.92 30.23
C GLY A 141 1.69 -9.93 30.42
N GLY A 142 2.20 -10.58 31.46
CA GLY A 142 3.64 -10.66 31.78
C GLY A 142 4.20 -9.50 32.61
N ASN A 143 3.44 -8.43 32.83
CA ASN A 143 3.80 -7.36 33.77
C ASN A 143 3.02 -7.54 35.09
N PRO A 144 3.68 -7.71 36.24
CA PRO A 144 3.03 -8.00 37.52
C PRO A 144 2.11 -6.88 38.03
N ARG A 145 2.20 -5.67 37.46
CA ARG A 145 1.38 -4.51 37.85
C ARG A 145 0.18 -4.26 36.93
N LEU A 146 0.08 -4.98 35.82
CA LEU A 146 -0.94 -4.78 34.79
C LEU A 146 -1.70 -6.09 34.52
N GLY A 147 -2.80 -5.99 33.79
CA GLY A 147 -3.59 -7.12 33.34
C GLY A 147 -3.04 -7.74 32.06
N ASN A 148 -3.95 -8.17 31.19
CA ASN A 148 -3.67 -8.69 29.86
C ASN A 148 -2.97 -7.67 28.97
N ALA A 149 -2.17 -8.19 28.05
CA ALA A 149 -1.55 -7.45 26.96
C ALA A 149 -2.14 -7.90 25.63
N TYR A 150 -2.50 -6.94 24.78
CA TYR A 150 -3.11 -7.19 23.49
C TYR A 150 -2.23 -6.62 22.39
N SER A 151 -1.80 -7.45 21.46
CA SER A 151 -1.22 -6.95 20.21
C SER A 151 -2.33 -6.52 19.27
N TRP A 152 -2.09 -5.44 18.55
CA TRP A 152 -3.02 -4.90 17.59
C TRP A 152 -2.34 -4.63 16.26
N THR A 153 -3.15 -4.59 15.21
CA THR A 153 -2.72 -4.30 13.84
C THR A 153 -3.79 -3.49 13.16
N ILE A 154 -3.41 -2.34 12.62
CA ILE A 154 -4.25 -1.52 11.75
C ILE A 154 -3.72 -1.70 10.33
N ARG A 155 -4.60 -1.99 9.36
CA ARG A 155 -4.23 -2.11 7.94
C ARG A 155 -5.13 -1.25 7.10
N ALA A 156 -4.55 -0.46 6.21
CA ALA A 156 -5.26 0.31 5.21
C ALA A 156 -5.00 -0.25 3.82
N ARG A 157 -5.95 -0.07 2.89
CA ARG A 157 -5.82 -0.42 1.48
C ARG A 157 -6.40 0.68 0.60
N ASP A 158 -5.68 1.02 -0.47
CA ASP A 158 -6.12 2.00 -1.47
C ASP A 158 -6.71 1.34 -2.73
N SER A 159 -7.16 2.16 -3.67
CA SER A 159 -7.77 1.76 -4.94
C SER A 159 -6.80 1.21 -5.98
N ALA A 160 -5.49 1.41 -5.80
CA ALA A 160 -4.46 0.79 -6.61
C ALA A 160 -3.99 -0.56 -6.03
N GLY A 161 -4.53 -0.98 -4.88
CA GLY A 161 -4.17 -2.21 -4.20
C GLY A 161 -2.94 -2.11 -3.31
N LEU A 162 -2.42 -0.90 -3.08
CA LEU A 162 -1.37 -0.65 -2.10
C LEU A 162 -1.93 -0.76 -0.69
N GLY A 163 -1.07 -1.17 0.24
CA GLY A 163 -1.43 -1.34 1.64
C GLY A 163 -0.44 -0.67 2.57
N ALA A 164 -0.97 -0.12 3.66
CA ALA A 164 -0.20 0.37 4.79
C ALA A 164 -0.60 -0.41 6.04
N ALA A 165 0.32 -0.53 6.99
CA ALA A 165 0.05 -1.20 8.25
C ALA A 165 0.77 -0.53 9.41
N ASN A 166 0.12 -0.51 10.58
CA ASN A 166 0.71 -0.12 11.84
C ASN A 166 0.43 -1.19 12.89
N TYR A 167 1.35 -1.37 13.82
CA TYR A 167 1.38 -2.47 14.76
C TYR A 167 1.75 -1.94 16.15
N GLY A 168 1.27 -2.63 17.17
CA GLY A 168 1.72 -2.35 18.51
C GLY A 168 1.13 -3.30 19.54
N MET A 169 1.32 -2.92 20.79
CA MET A 169 0.80 -3.63 21.95
C MET A 169 0.21 -2.62 22.92
N VAL A 170 -0.88 -3.00 23.58
CA VAL A 170 -1.48 -2.24 24.68
C VAL A 170 -1.64 -3.15 25.89
N TYR A 171 -1.31 -2.62 27.06
CA TYR A 171 -1.53 -3.29 28.33
C TYR A 171 -2.78 -2.71 28.99
N CYS A 172 -3.63 -3.57 29.50
CA CYS A 172 -4.81 -3.17 30.23
C CYS A 172 -4.53 -3.05 31.74
N PRO A 173 -5.29 -2.20 32.46
CA PRO A 173 -5.32 -2.26 33.92
C PRO A 173 -5.64 -3.67 34.40
N ALA A 174 -5.09 -4.05 35.55
CA ALA A 174 -5.39 -5.35 36.16
C ALA A 174 -6.79 -5.32 36.81
N TYR A 175 -7.57 -6.35 36.57
CA TYR A 175 -8.81 -6.59 37.30
C TYR A 175 -8.50 -7.10 38.71
N VAL A 176 -9.05 -6.41 39.72
CA VAL A 176 -8.98 -6.79 41.14
C VAL A 176 -10.42 -6.86 41.67
N PRO A 177 -10.95 -8.08 41.89
CA PRO A 177 -12.31 -8.29 42.40
C PRO A 177 -12.58 -7.64 43.77
#